data_AF-A0A8S2WG41-F1
#
_entry.id   AF-A0A8S2WG41-F1
#
_cell.length_a   1.000
_cell.length_b   1.000
_cell.length_c   1.000
_cell.angle_alpha   90.00
_cell.angle_beta   90.00
_cell.angle_gamma   90.00
#
_symmetry.space_group_name_H-M   'P 1'
#
loop_
_entity.id
_entity.type
_entity.pdbx_description
1 polymer ?
#
loop_
_entity_poly.entity_id
_entity_poly.type
_entity_poly.pdbx_seq_one_letter_code
_entity_poly.pdbx_strand_id
1 'polypeptide(L)'
;MIRLDQSESKIHDKDIECTDLKKKLKTFQTEFESRIDYYKFERICDELQRALDREKQAQELLNEQNNQLKSLTDILHQTQNEKDFVQEKFHQIAQNDKYSKDKIQQLTKTQQQMDENVKRAEKAIRLVASDKEQIASFCNRINSALNVSEKRGLEYVEQLISQLDALVQLPTNSDDNNKSSPEMVSCQTMANGFVNLLNRLKKLIISNTNDIQALKEHCQMLTEQFRQLSEQDVSSHIDSTQTVLVQAHPVRVQVNHHPQSAFKPIKPEQD
;
A
#
# COMPACT_ATOMS: atom_id res chain seq x y z
N MET A 1 -85.17 -72.83 -92.51
CA MET A 1 -84.14 -73.88 -92.37
C MET A 1 -82.72 -73.44 -92.79
N ILE A 2 -82.51 -72.36 -93.56
CA ILE A 2 -81.17 -71.95 -94.07
C ILE A 2 -80.37 -71.03 -93.08
N ARG A 3 -81.00 -70.44 -92.06
CA ARG A 3 -80.31 -69.54 -91.10
C ARG A 3 -79.57 -70.25 -89.95
N LEU A 4 -79.85 -71.53 -89.69
CA LEU A 4 -79.21 -72.30 -88.61
C LEU A 4 -77.82 -72.82 -89.00
N ASP A 5 -77.61 -73.23 -90.27
CA ASP A 5 -76.30 -73.65 -90.78
C ASP A 5 -75.25 -72.52 -90.78
N GLN A 6 -75.67 -71.28 -91.06
CA GLN A 6 -74.74 -70.14 -91.05
C GLN A 6 -74.35 -69.71 -89.62
N SER A 7 -75.19 -69.98 -88.61
CA SER A 7 -74.83 -69.73 -87.21
C SER A 7 -73.91 -70.81 -86.66
N GLU A 8 -74.12 -72.07 -87.02
CA GLU A 8 -73.25 -73.18 -86.59
C GLU A 8 -71.86 -73.09 -87.23
N SER A 9 -71.77 -72.70 -88.51
CA SER A 9 -70.48 -72.43 -89.17
C SER A 9 -69.71 -71.26 -88.52
N LYS A 10 -70.40 -70.17 -88.14
CA LYS A 10 -69.76 -69.02 -87.46
C LYS A 10 -69.33 -69.32 -86.04
N ILE A 11 -70.05 -70.21 -85.34
CA ILE A 11 -69.66 -70.67 -83.99
C ILE A 11 -68.42 -71.57 -84.12
N HIS A 12 -68.40 -72.48 -85.10
CA HIS A 12 -67.24 -73.32 -85.36
C HIS A 12 -65.99 -72.50 -85.74
N ASP A 13 -66.13 -71.49 -86.59
CA ASP A 13 -65.03 -70.58 -86.93
C ASP A 13 -64.51 -69.79 -85.72
N LYS A 14 -65.41 -69.32 -84.83
CA LYS A 14 -65.03 -68.64 -83.59
C LYS A 14 -64.38 -69.58 -82.58
N ASP A 15 -64.78 -70.85 -82.53
CA ASP A 15 -64.12 -71.84 -81.68
C ASP A 15 -62.72 -72.17 -82.21
N ILE A 16 -62.53 -72.23 -83.53
CA ILE A 16 -61.21 -72.35 -84.15
C ILE A 16 -60.36 -71.12 -83.83
N GLU A 17 -60.89 -69.91 -83.98
CA GLU A 17 -60.19 -68.68 -83.62
C GLU A 17 -59.83 -68.61 -82.13
N CYS A 18 -60.75 -69.03 -81.25
CA CYS A 18 -60.51 -69.07 -79.81
C CYS A 18 -59.45 -70.11 -79.42
N THR A 19 -59.42 -71.26 -80.11
CA THR A 19 -58.37 -72.27 -79.90
C THR A 19 -57.01 -71.82 -80.44
N ASP A 20 -56.97 -71.10 -81.56
CA ASP A 20 -55.74 -70.54 -82.13
C ASP A 20 -55.19 -69.40 -81.26
N LEU A 21 -56.06 -68.52 -80.76
CA LEU A 21 -55.70 -67.48 -79.79
C LEU A 21 -55.19 -68.09 -78.47
N LYS A 22 -55.82 -69.15 -77.96
CA LYS A 22 -55.32 -69.88 -76.78
C LYS A 22 -53.94 -70.49 -77.03
N LYS A 23 -53.69 -71.05 -78.23
CA LYS A 23 -52.37 -71.55 -78.61
C LYS A 23 -51.34 -70.44 -78.69
N LYS A 24 -51.66 -69.31 -79.33
CA LYS A 24 -50.78 -68.13 -79.41
C LYS A 24 -50.47 -67.55 -78.03
N LEU A 25 -51.46 -67.45 -77.15
CA LEU A 25 -51.28 -67.02 -75.76
C LEU A 25 -50.34 -67.96 -75.01
N LYS A 26 -50.54 -69.28 -75.14
CA LYS A 26 -49.71 -70.27 -74.49
C LYS A 26 -48.27 -70.24 -75.03
N THR A 27 -48.10 -70.08 -76.33
CA THR A 27 -46.79 -69.93 -76.98
C THR A 27 -46.09 -68.67 -76.49
N PHE A 28 -46.79 -67.54 -76.42
CA PHE A 28 -46.26 -66.27 -75.92
C PHE A 28 -45.88 -66.35 -74.44
N GLN A 29 -46.68 -67.03 -73.60
CA GLN A 29 -46.34 -67.28 -72.19
C GLN A 29 -45.09 -68.14 -72.07
N THR A 30 -44.98 -69.24 -72.81
CA THR A 30 -43.79 -70.10 -72.81
C THR A 30 -42.55 -69.37 -73.34
N GLU A 31 -42.70 -68.54 -74.38
CA GLU A 31 -41.61 -67.70 -74.89
C GLU A 31 -41.18 -66.64 -73.87
N PHE A 32 -42.13 -66.00 -73.18
CA PHE A 32 -41.84 -65.01 -72.15
C PHE A 32 -41.12 -65.62 -70.95
N GLU A 33 -41.59 -66.78 -70.47
CA GLU A 33 -40.93 -67.57 -69.42
C GLU A 33 -39.53 -68.05 -69.86
N SER A 34 -39.33 -68.36 -71.15
CA SER A 34 -38.02 -68.75 -71.69
C SER A 34 -37.04 -67.59 -71.90
N ARG A 35 -37.53 -66.34 -71.97
CA ARG A 35 -36.69 -65.14 -72.17
C ARG A 35 -36.05 -64.65 -70.88
N ILE A 36 -36.59 -65.02 -69.72
CA ILE A 36 -36.05 -64.66 -68.41
C ILE A 36 -35.24 -65.84 -67.89
N ASP A 37 -33.93 -65.75 -68.02
CA ASP A 37 -33.02 -66.65 -67.31
C ASP A 37 -33.07 -66.31 -65.82
N TYR A 38 -33.93 -67.03 -65.10
CA TYR A 38 -34.19 -66.84 -63.68
C TYR A 38 -32.90 -66.90 -62.85
N TYR A 39 -31.97 -67.79 -63.19
CA TYR A 39 -30.68 -67.91 -62.49
C TYR A 39 -29.81 -66.67 -62.67
N LYS A 40 -29.82 -66.07 -63.87
CA LYS A 40 -29.11 -64.83 -64.14
C LYS A 40 -29.72 -63.66 -63.37
N PHE A 41 -31.05 -63.60 -63.29
CA PHE A 41 -31.76 -62.57 -62.52
C PHE A 41 -31.49 -62.69 -61.01
N GLU A 42 -31.59 -63.90 -60.45
CA GLU A 42 -31.31 -64.20 -59.04
C GLU A 42 -29.87 -63.82 -58.68
N ARG A 43 -28.89 -64.18 -59.51
CA ARG A 43 -27.49 -63.79 -59.30
C ARG A 43 -27.28 -62.27 -59.31
N ILE A 44 -27.99 -61.54 -60.17
CA ILE A 44 -27.93 -60.07 -60.21
C ILE A 44 -28.54 -59.50 -58.92
N CYS A 45 -29.66 -60.07 -58.44
CA CYS A 45 -30.28 -59.65 -57.18
C CYS A 45 -29.35 -59.90 -55.98
N ASP A 46 -28.68 -61.05 -55.93
CA ASP A 46 -27.70 -61.37 -54.89
C ASP A 46 -26.51 -60.41 -54.91
N GLU A 47 -25.98 -60.08 -56.10
CA GLU A 47 -24.86 -59.15 -56.22
C GLU A 47 -25.28 -57.72 -55.84
N LEU A 48 -26.50 -57.29 -56.19
CA LEU A 48 -27.08 -56.02 -55.76
C LEU A 48 -27.27 -55.97 -54.23
N GLN A 49 -27.74 -57.06 -53.63
CA GLN A 49 -27.88 -57.16 -52.18
C GLN A 49 -26.51 -57.04 -51.48
N ARG A 50 -25.49 -57.75 -51.98
CA ARG A 50 -24.11 -57.62 -51.48
C ARG A 50 -23.52 -56.24 -51.70
N ALA A 51 -23.84 -55.57 -52.82
CA ALA A 51 -23.43 -54.20 -53.07
C ALA A 51 -24.10 -53.23 -52.08
N LEU A 52 -25.40 -53.42 -51.80
CA LEU A 52 -26.14 -52.64 -50.81
C LEU A 52 -25.58 -52.83 -49.40
N ASP A 53 -25.23 -54.06 -49.01
CA ASP A 53 -24.66 -54.33 -47.69
C ASP A 53 -23.26 -53.72 -47.55
N ARG A 54 -22.44 -53.78 -48.61
CA ARG A 54 -21.15 -53.06 -48.66
C ARG A 54 -21.33 -51.54 -48.55
N GLU A 55 -22.34 -50.97 -49.23
CA GLU A 55 -22.63 -49.54 -49.17
C GLU A 55 -23.07 -49.12 -47.76
N LYS A 56 -23.94 -49.91 -47.10
CA LYS A 56 -24.34 -49.66 -45.71
C LYS A 56 -23.15 -49.66 -44.75
N GLN A 57 -22.26 -50.65 -44.87
CA GLN A 57 -21.03 -50.70 -44.06
C GLN A 57 -20.12 -49.51 -44.32
N ALA A 58 -19.96 -49.09 -45.58
CA ALA A 58 -19.19 -47.91 -45.93
C ALA A 58 -19.78 -46.63 -45.31
N GLN A 59 -21.11 -46.50 -45.32
CA GLN A 59 -21.80 -45.36 -44.71
C GLN A 59 -21.66 -45.35 -43.18
N GLU A 60 -21.71 -46.51 -42.53
CA GLU A 60 -21.44 -46.63 -41.08
C GLU A 60 -20.02 -46.20 -40.74
N LEU A 61 -19.01 -46.66 -41.48
CA LEU A 61 -17.62 -46.26 -41.31
C LEU A 61 -17.41 -44.76 -41.55
N LEU A 62 -18.04 -44.18 -42.58
CA LEU A 62 -17.98 -42.74 -42.84
C LEU A 62 -18.58 -41.93 -41.70
N ASN A 63 -19.71 -42.39 -41.14
CA ASN A 63 -20.33 -41.73 -39.99
C ASN A 63 -19.43 -41.81 -38.75
N GLU A 64 -18.78 -42.95 -38.49
CA GLU A 64 -17.84 -43.11 -37.39
C GLU A 64 -16.62 -42.18 -37.56
N GLN A 65 -16.02 -42.14 -38.75
CA GLN A 65 -14.91 -41.25 -39.06
C GLN A 65 -15.28 -39.78 -38.92
N ASN A 66 -16.49 -39.39 -39.34
CA ASN A 66 -16.98 -38.02 -39.18
C ASN A 66 -17.15 -37.66 -37.69
N ASN A 67 -17.65 -38.58 -36.88
CA ASN A 67 -17.78 -38.39 -35.43
C ASN A 67 -16.40 -38.28 -34.75
N GLN A 68 -15.43 -39.11 -35.15
CA GLN A 68 -14.06 -39.03 -34.66
C GLN A 68 -13.39 -37.70 -35.04
N LEU A 69 -13.57 -37.24 -36.28
CA LEU A 69 -13.03 -35.96 -36.75
C LEU A 69 -13.63 -34.77 -35.98
N LYS A 70 -14.93 -34.82 -35.70
CA LYS A 70 -15.60 -33.81 -34.88
C LYS A 70 -15.03 -33.77 -33.46
N SER A 71 -14.87 -34.93 -32.81
CA SER A 71 -14.27 -35.03 -31.47
C SER A 71 -12.83 -34.49 -31.44
N LEU A 72 -12.00 -34.84 -32.43
CA LEU A 72 -10.63 -34.31 -32.54
C LEU A 72 -10.61 -32.79 -32.74
N THR A 73 -11.57 -32.26 -33.52
CA THR A 73 -11.70 -30.82 -33.73
C THR A 73 -12.07 -30.10 -32.43
N ASP A 74 -12.98 -30.67 -31.64
CA ASP A 74 -13.37 -30.13 -30.33
C ASP A 74 -12.18 -30.15 -29.35
N ILE A 75 -11.42 -31.24 -29.29
CA ILE A 75 -10.21 -31.37 -28.46
C ILE A 75 -9.15 -30.33 -28.89
N LEU A 76 -8.95 -30.14 -30.19
CA LEU A 76 -7.99 -29.16 -30.71
C LEU A 76 -8.39 -27.74 -30.31
N HIS A 77 -9.69 -27.39 -30.44
CA HIS A 77 -10.19 -26.09 -30.00
C HIS A 77 -10.01 -25.88 -28.49
N GLN A 78 -10.32 -26.89 -27.67
CA GLN A 78 -10.09 -26.80 -26.23
C GLN A 78 -8.61 -26.60 -25.91
N THR A 79 -7.73 -27.38 -26.55
CA THR A 79 -6.28 -27.31 -26.33
C THR A 79 -5.73 -25.93 -26.72
N GLN A 80 -6.24 -25.35 -27.81
CA GLN A 80 -5.85 -24.01 -28.24
C GLN A 80 -6.31 -22.94 -27.24
N ASN A 81 -7.54 -23.05 -26.72
CA ASN A 81 -8.04 -22.13 -25.69
C ASN A 81 -7.22 -22.22 -24.40
N GLU A 82 -6.84 -23.43 -23.97
CA GLU A 82 -5.98 -23.65 -22.80
C GLU A 82 -4.58 -23.04 -23.01
N LYS A 83 -4.01 -23.22 -24.21
CA LYS A 83 -2.73 -22.62 -24.58
C LYS A 83 -2.80 -21.09 -24.53
N ASP A 84 -3.84 -20.49 -25.11
CA ASP A 84 -4.01 -19.03 -25.14
C ASP A 84 -4.19 -18.46 -23.72
N PHE A 85 -4.96 -19.15 -22.87
CA PHE A 85 -5.11 -18.79 -21.46
C PHE A 85 -3.77 -18.85 -20.70
N VAL A 86 -3.00 -19.93 -20.87
CA VAL A 86 -1.68 -20.06 -20.22
C VAL A 86 -0.73 -18.97 -20.70
N GLN A 87 -0.74 -18.65 -21.99
CA GLN A 87 0.09 -17.58 -22.55
C GLN A 87 -0.29 -16.21 -21.97
N GLU A 88 -1.59 -15.91 -21.82
CA GLU A 88 -2.05 -14.68 -21.19
C GLU A 88 -1.60 -14.60 -19.72
N LYS A 89 -1.74 -15.70 -18.97
CA LYS A 89 -1.27 -15.76 -17.57
C LYS A 89 0.23 -15.55 -17.46
N PHE A 90 1.03 -16.11 -18.37
CA PHE A 90 2.47 -15.88 -18.38
C PHE A 90 2.82 -14.41 -18.64
N HIS A 91 2.11 -13.74 -19.56
CA HIS A 91 2.29 -12.31 -19.80
C HIS A 91 1.94 -11.46 -18.58
N GLN A 92 0.83 -11.76 -17.89
CA GLN A 92 0.43 -11.08 -16.66
C GLN A 92 1.47 -11.26 -15.54
N ILE A 93 2.00 -12.48 -15.38
CA ILE A 93 3.06 -12.77 -14.41
C ILE A 93 4.32 -11.97 -14.73
N ALA A 94 4.77 -11.97 -15.99
CA ALA A 94 5.97 -11.23 -16.40
C ALA A 94 5.82 -9.71 -16.16
N GLN A 95 4.63 -9.15 -16.41
CA GLN A 95 4.34 -7.75 -16.16
C GLN A 95 4.36 -7.43 -14.65
N ASN A 96 3.73 -8.29 -13.84
CA ASN A 96 3.71 -8.13 -12.38
C ASN A 96 5.09 -8.30 -11.75
N ASP A 97 5.92 -9.22 -12.26
CA ASP A 97 7.30 -9.41 -11.81
C ASP A 97 8.14 -8.16 -12.09
N LYS A 98 8.05 -7.61 -13.31
CA LYS A 98 8.71 -6.36 -13.66
C LYS A 98 8.29 -5.21 -12.74
N TYR A 99 6.97 -5.02 -12.56
CA TYR A 99 6.45 -3.98 -11.67
C TYR A 99 6.95 -4.15 -10.23
N SER A 100 6.95 -5.39 -9.71
CA SER A 100 7.41 -5.70 -8.36
C SER A 100 8.90 -5.40 -8.21
N LYS A 101 9.72 -5.74 -9.20
CA LYS A 101 11.16 -5.45 -9.21
C LYS A 101 11.44 -3.94 -9.20
N ASP A 102 10.73 -3.18 -10.03
CA ASP A 102 10.85 -1.72 -10.07
C ASP A 102 10.43 -1.11 -8.72
N LYS A 103 9.34 -1.61 -8.12
CA LYS A 103 8.87 -1.16 -6.81
C LYS A 103 9.86 -1.47 -5.69
N ILE A 104 10.43 -2.67 -5.67
CA ILE A 104 11.47 -3.05 -4.71
C ILE A 104 12.67 -2.13 -4.84
N GLN A 105 13.14 -1.86 -6.07
CA GLN A 105 14.27 -0.97 -6.28
C GLN A 105 14.01 0.46 -5.78
N GLN A 106 12.80 0.99 -5.98
CA GLN A 106 12.39 2.29 -5.43
C GLN A 106 12.38 2.28 -3.90
N LEU A 107 11.83 1.24 -3.28
CA LEU A 107 11.77 1.10 -1.82
C LEU A 107 13.17 1.01 -1.22
N THR A 108 14.08 0.22 -1.83
CA THR A 108 15.47 0.12 -1.38
C THR A 108 16.19 1.47 -1.44
N LYS A 109 16.02 2.24 -2.52
CA LYS A 109 16.61 3.59 -2.62
C LYS A 109 16.06 4.52 -1.55
N THR A 110 14.75 4.48 -1.31
CA THR A 110 14.09 5.30 -0.29
C THR A 110 14.60 4.95 1.11
N GLN A 111 14.73 3.65 1.41
CA GLN A 111 15.26 3.15 2.68
C GLN A 111 16.70 3.64 2.91
N GLN A 112 17.57 3.55 1.89
CA GLN A 112 18.95 4.05 1.98
C GLN A 112 19.00 5.56 2.28
N GLN A 113 18.15 6.35 1.63
CA GLN A 113 18.07 7.79 1.88
C GLN A 113 17.58 8.10 3.30
N MET A 114 16.59 7.34 3.80
CA MET A 114 16.11 7.49 5.17
C MET A 114 17.20 7.15 6.19
N ASP A 115 17.95 6.07 5.99
CA ASP A 115 19.05 5.69 6.88
C ASP A 115 20.14 6.77 6.93
N GLU A 116 20.47 7.40 5.81
CA GLU A 116 21.39 8.53 5.78
C GLU A 116 20.84 9.76 6.52
N ASN A 117 19.55 10.06 6.34
CA ASN A 117 18.88 11.16 7.03
C ASN A 117 18.91 10.95 8.55
N VAL A 118 18.62 9.73 9.02
CA VAL A 118 18.69 9.36 10.44
C VAL A 118 20.12 9.54 10.96
N LYS A 119 21.13 9.02 10.26
CA LYS A 119 22.54 9.21 10.64
C LYS A 119 22.94 10.68 10.72
N ARG A 120 22.45 11.53 9.81
CA ARG A 120 22.69 12.99 9.84
C ARG A 120 21.99 13.64 11.04
N ALA A 121 20.75 13.29 11.31
CA ALA A 121 20.00 13.78 12.47
C ALA A 121 20.68 13.39 13.79
N GLU A 122 21.11 12.14 13.94
CA GLU A 122 21.85 11.67 15.12
C GLU A 122 23.17 12.42 15.34
N LYS A 123 23.91 12.72 14.25
CA LYS A 123 25.13 13.52 14.34
C LYS A 123 24.82 14.94 14.80
N ALA A 124 23.79 15.57 14.24
CA ALA A 124 23.36 16.91 14.64
C ALA A 124 22.94 16.95 16.11
N ILE A 125 22.14 15.98 16.58
CA ILE A 125 21.73 15.88 17.99
C ILE A 125 22.94 15.73 18.91
N ARG A 126 23.92 14.89 18.54
CA ARG A 126 25.16 14.73 19.33
C ARG A 126 25.97 16.02 19.42
N LEU A 127 26.07 16.78 18.34
CA LEU A 127 26.74 18.09 18.33
C LEU A 127 26.00 19.08 19.24
N VAL A 128 24.68 19.21 19.09
CA VAL A 128 23.85 20.09 19.93
C VAL A 128 23.94 19.70 21.42
N ALA A 129 23.97 18.42 21.74
CA ALA A 129 24.14 17.94 23.11
C ALA A 129 25.51 18.34 23.69
N SER A 130 26.58 18.21 22.89
CA SER A 130 27.92 18.64 23.28
C SER A 130 28.01 20.15 23.50
N ASP A 131 27.45 20.95 22.58
CA ASP A 131 27.41 22.41 22.70
C ASP A 131 26.64 22.85 23.94
N LYS A 132 25.49 22.21 24.21
CA LYS A 132 24.70 22.42 25.44
C LYS A 132 25.53 22.15 26.70
N GLU A 133 26.29 21.06 26.73
CA GLU A 133 27.15 20.71 27.87
C GLU A 133 28.28 21.73 28.07
N GLN A 134 28.90 22.20 26.98
CA GLN A 134 29.93 23.24 27.04
C GLN A 134 29.37 24.57 27.57
N ILE A 135 28.21 25.01 27.07
CA ILE A 135 27.54 26.22 27.54
C ILE A 135 27.15 26.09 29.02
N ALA A 136 26.60 24.94 29.44
CA ALA A 136 26.25 24.69 30.83
C ALA A 136 27.49 24.75 31.74
N SER A 137 28.60 24.12 31.33
CA SER A 137 29.87 24.17 32.06
C SER A 137 30.39 25.61 32.20
N PHE A 138 30.35 26.39 31.11
CA PHE A 138 30.75 27.79 31.11
C PHE A 138 29.87 28.65 32.04
N CYS A 139 28.55 28.50 31.96
CA CYS A 139 27.60 29.20 32.85
C CYS A 139 27.84 28.84 34.33
N ASN A 140 28.14 27.57 34.64
CA ASN A 140 28.44 27.13 36.00
C ASN A 140 29.75 27.74 36.53
N ARG A 141 30.77 27.91 35.68
CA ARG A 141 32.01 28.60 36.03
C ARG A 141 31.78 30.08 36.30
N ILE A 142 31.02 30.77 35.45
CA ILE A 142 30.65 32.18 35.66
C ILE A 142 29.87 32.35 36.96
N ASN A 143 28.84 31.53 37.19
CA ASN A 143 28.03 31.61 38.41
C ASN A 143 28.88 31.37 39.67
N SER A 144 29.79 30.38 39.62
CA SER A 144 30.72 30.13 40.73
C SER A 144 31.63 31.33 41.00
N ALA A 145 32.20 31.93 39.94
CA ALA A 145 33.06 33.09 40.07
C ALA A 145 32.30 34.33 40.60
N LEU A 146 31.08 34.54 40.13
CA LEU A 146 30.21 35.63 40.58
C LEU A 146 29.87 35.49 42.07
N ASN A 147 29.46 34.30 42.51
CA ASN A 147 29.15 34.02 43.92
C ASN A 147 30.35 34.28 44.83
N VAL A 148 31.56 33.89 44.41
CA VAL A 148 32.79 34.16 45.16
C VAL A 148 33.08 35.66 45.22
N SER A 149 32.90 36.37 44.11
CA SER A 149 33.10 37.82 44.04
C SER A 149 32.12 38.58 44.92
N GLU A 150 30.84 38.20 44.90
CA GLU A 150 29.78 38.79 45.72
C GLU A 150 30.07 38.60 47.21
N LYS A 151 30.39 37.36 47.61
CA LYS A 151 30.72 37.05 49.01
C LYS A 151 31.92 37.86 49.50
N ARG A 152 32.99 37.92 48.70
CA ARG A 152 34.19 38.72 49.03
C ARG A 152 33.88 40.21 49.12
N GLY A 153 33.04 40.73 48.22
CA GLY A 153 32.60 42.13 48.25
C GLY A 153 31.84 42.47 49.53
N LEU A 154 30.91 41.61 49.96
CA LEU A 154 30.17 41.78 51.21
C LEU A 154 31.10 41.70 52.44
N GLU A 155 32.00 40.73 52.49
CA GLU A 155 33.01 40.61 53.55
C GLU A 155 33.89 41.87 53.65
N TYR A 156 34.30 42.42 52.51
CA TYR A 156 35.06 43.67 52.47
C TYR A 156 34.27 44.87 53.00
N VAL A 157 32.99 44.99 52.63
CA VAL A 157 32.11 46.05 53.17
C VAL A 157 31.91 45.91 54.67
N GLU A 158 31.74 44.68 55.19
CA GLU A 158 31.66 44.42 56.64
C GLU A 158 32.93 44.81 57.38
N GLN A 159 34.09 44.53 56.80
CA GLN A 159 35.37 44.92 57.37
C GLN A 159 35.51 46.45 57.42
N LEU A 160 35.15 47.16 56.34
CA LEU A 160 35.16 48.63 56.31
C LEU A 160 34.21 49.24 57.34
N ILE A 161 33.00 48.70 57.48
CA ILE A 161 32.04 49.15 58.51
C ILE A 161 32.67 48.98 59.89
N SER A 162 33.26 47.82 60.18
CA SER A 162 33.88 47.53 61.49
C SER A 162 35.04 48.47 61.80
N GLN A 163 35.87 48.80 60.80
CA GLN A 163 36.97 49.77 60.95
C GLN A 163 36.47 51.19 61.21
N LEU A 164 35.44 51.64 60.48
CA LEU A 164 34.83 52.96 60.68
C LEU A 164 34.10 53.06 62.02
N ASP A 165 33.44 51.99 62.46
CA ASP A 165 32.74 51.95 63.74
C ASP A 165 33.73 52.02 64.92
N ALA A 166 34.89 51.38 64.80
CA ALA A 166 35.99 51.53 65.77
C ALA A 166 36.49 52.98 65.86
N LEU A 167 36.56 53.70 64.73
CA LEU A 167 36.90 55.14 64.68
C LEU A 167 35.84 56.02 65.37
N VAL A 168 34.56 55.66 65.26
CA VAL A 168 33.46 56.36 65.96
C VAL A 168 33.53 56.14 67.48
N GLN A 169 33.98 54.97 67.91
CA GLN A 169 34.05 54.55 69.32
C GLN A 169 35.33 55.03 70.05
N LEU A 170 36.30 55.65 69.37
CA LEU A 170 37.52 56.14 70.02
C LEU A 170 37.19 57.16 71.13
N PRO A 171 37.66 56.96 72.37
CA PRO A 171 37.33 57.83 73.48
C PRO A 171 37.94 59.22 73.26
N THR A 172 37.13 60.25 73.47
CA THR A 172 37.54 61.66 73.48
C THR A 172 38.24 61.99 74.80
N ASN A 173 39.30 61.26 75.14
CA ASN A 173 40.06 61.50 76.35
C ASN A 173 40.98 62.70 76.11
N SER A 174 40.50 63.90 76.45
CA SER A 174 41.38 64.86 77.12
C SER A 174 40.88 64.96 78.56
N ASP A 175 41.69 64.44 79.48
CA ASP A 175 41.60 64.87 80.87
C ASP A 175 41.67 66.40 80.91
N ASP A 176 40.84 66.97 81.78
CA ASP A 176 40.60 68.40 82.02
C ASP A 176 39.62 69.12 81.08
N ASN A 177 38.38 69.18 81.58
CA ASN A 177 37.35 70.20 81.35
C ASN A 177 37.10 70.69 79.90
N ASN A 178 36.02 70.13 79.36
CA ASN A 178 35.10 70.67 78.35
C ASN A 178 35.47 70.52 76.86
N LYS A 179 34.73 69.55 76.28
CA LYS A 179 34.37 69.35 74.87
C LYS A 179 35.48 68.74 74.04
N SER A 180 35.18 67.57 73.46
CA SER A 180 35.91 67.05 72.32
C SER A 180 36.13 68.17 71.30
N SER A 181 37.33 68.22 70.71
CA SER A 181 37.63 69.24 69.72
C SER A 181 36.54 69.20 68.62
N PRO A 182 35.99 70.34 68.18
CA PRO A 182 34.94 70.40 67.16
C PRO A 182 35.31 69.60 65.89
N GLU A 183 36.59 69.53 65.57
CA GLU A 183 37.16 68.73 64.49
C GLU A 183 36.97 67.22 64.73
N MET A 184 37.20 66.72 65.95
CA MET A 184 36.97 65.32 66.31
C MET A 184 35.49 64.93 66.22
N VAL A 185 34.60 65.79 66.72
CA VAL A 185 33.14 65.58 66.60
C VAL A 185 32.71 65.55 65.15
N SER A 186 33.27 66.42 64.32
CA SER A 186 33.01 66.45 62.88
C SER A 186 33.49 65.17 62.20
N CYS A 187 34.69 64.66 62.56
CA CYS A 187 35.22 63.40 62.08
C CYS A 187 34.36 62.19 62.50
N GLN A 188 33.92 62.13 63.76
CA GLN A 188 33.01 61.08 64.23
C GLN A 188 31.65 61.14 63.54
N THR A 189 31.11 62.33 63.33
CA THR A 189 29.85 62.54 62.60
C THR A 189 29.98 62.07 61.15
N MET A 190 31.09 62.39 60.50
CA MET A 190 31.39 61.95 59.14
C MET A 190 31.56 60.41 59.06
N ALA A 191 32.34 59.82 59.97
CA ALA A 191 32.52 58.37 60.04
C ALA A 191 31.19 57.65 60.28
N ASN A 192 30.34 58.16 61.17
CA ASN A 192 29.01 57.62 61.42
C ASN A 192 28.10 57.77 60.18
N GLY A 193 28.22 58.88 59.44
CA GLY A 193 27.56 59.06 58.14
C GLY A 193 27.95 57.97 57.13
N PHE A 194 29.25 57.66 57.02
CA PHE A 194 29.74 56.56 56.17
C PHE A 194 29.27 55.18 56.64
N VAL A 195 29.31 54.90 57.94
CA VAL A 195 28.78 53.63 58.51
C VAL A 195 27.32 53.44 58.14
N ASN A 196 26.49 54.48 58.30
CA ASN A 196 25.06 54.42 57.96
C ASN A 196 24.83 54.21 56.46
N LEU A 197 25.60 54.90 55.61
CA LEU A 197 25.54 54.73 54.16
C LEU A 197 25.95 53.32 53.74
N LEU A 198 27.07 52.79 54.25
CA LEU A 198 27.55 51.45 53.95
C LEU A 198 26.57 50.37 54.42
N ASN A 199 25.99 50.52 55.61
CA ASN A 199 24.94 49.62 56.10
C ASN A 199 23.68 49.64 55.21
N ARG A 200 23.27 50.82 54.73
CA ARG A 200 22.15 50.95 53.78
C ARG A 200 22.47 50.27 52.45
N LEU A 201 23.67 50.50 51.90
CA LEU A 201 24.11 49.87 50.66
C LEU A 201 24.21 48.35 50.79
N LYS A 202 24.76 47.84 51.90
CA LYS A 202 24.80 46.41 52.20
C LYS A 202 23.39 45.79 52.20
N LYS A 203 22.43 46.41 52.91
CA LYS A 203 21.03 45.95 52.92
C LYS A 203 20.41 45.94 51.51
N LEU A 204 20.68 46.97 50.72
CA LEU A 204 20.19 47.08 49.34
C LEU A 204 20.75 45.96 48.45
N ILE A 205 22.07 45.69 48.55
CA ILE A 205 22.72 44.61 47.80
C ILE A 205 22.09 43.26 48.16
N ILE A 206 21.97 42.95 49.46
CA ILE A 206 21.37 41.70 49.93
C ILE A 206 19.92 41.55 49.43
N SER A 207 19.12 42.62 49.50
CA SER A 207 17.74 42.61 48.99
C SER A 207 17.70 42.30 47.50
N ASN A 208 18.51 42.99 46.69
CA ASN A 208 18.56 42.78 45.25
C ASN A 208 19.03 41.37 44.89
N THR A 209 20.00 40.81 45.63
CA THR A 209 20.44 39.41 45.44
C THR A 209 19.28 38.43 45.67
N ASN A 210 18.50 38.63 46.73
CA ASN A 210 17.35 37.79 47.01
C ASN A 210 16.28 37.91 45.91
N ASP A 211 16.01 39.11 45.41
CA ASP A 211 15.05 39.35 44.33
C ASP A 211 15.50 38.67 43.02
N ILE A 212 16.78 38.75 42.68
CA ILE A 212 17.37 38.06 41.52
C ILE A 212 17.23 36.54 41.66
N GLN A 213 17.48 36.01 42.86
CA GLN A 213 17.37 34.57 43.13
C GLN A 213 15.91 34.09 43.01
N ALA A 214 14.94 34.84 43.55
CA ALA A 214 13.52 34.54 43.40
C ALA A 214 13.07 34.57 41.92
N LEU A 215 13.56 35.55 41.15
CA LEU A 215 13.29 35.62 39.71
C LEU A 215 13.88 34.42 38.95
N LYS A 216 15.09 33.98 39.32
CA LYS A 216 15.73 32.79 38.74
C LYS A 216 14.91 31.53 39.00
N GLU A 217 14.42 31.34 40.22
CA GLU A 217 13.54 30.22 40.58
C GLU A 217 12.22 30.26 39.80
N HIS A 218 11.62 31.44 39.65
CA HIS A 218 10.42 31.61 38.83
C HIS A 218 10.67 31.24 37.35
N CYS A 219 11.76 31.70 36.75
CA CYS A 219 12.14 31.33 35.39
C CYS A 219 12.39 29.80 35.24
N GLN A 220 12.97 29.15 36.24
CA GLN A 220 13.16 27.70 36.25
C GLN A 220 11.82 26.95 36.28
N MET A 221 10.89 27.38 37.12
CA MET A 221 9.53 26.80 37.15
C MET A 221 8.84 26.94 35.79
N LEU A 222 8.92 28.12 35.17
CA LEU A 222 8.30 28.37 33.87
C LEU A 222 8.93 27.51 32.76
N THR A 223 10.25 27.35 32.79
CA THR A 223 10.99 26.47 31.87
C THR A 223 10.54 25.02 32.01
N GLU A 224 10.35 24.55 33.24
CA GLU A 224 9.90 23.19 33.53
C GLU A 224 8.45 22.96 33.09
N GLN A 225 7.56 23.93 33.30
CA GLN A 225 6.19 23.87 32.78
C GLN A 225 6.17 23.78 31.25
N PHE A 226 6.99 24.59 30.56
CA PHE A 226 7.11 24.52 29.11
C PHE A 226 7.63 23.15 28.63
N ARG A 227 8.59 22.57 29.34
CA ARG A 227 9.12 21.23 29.04
C ARG A 227 8.01 20.17 29.15
N GLN A 228 7.24 20.20 30.23
CA GLN A 228 6.13 19.27 30.45
C GLN A 228 5.05 19.37 29.38
N LEU A 229 4.65 20.60 29.00
CA LEU A 229 3.69 20.84 27.91
C LEU A 229 4.23 20.30 26.57
N SER A 230 5.50 20.55 26.26
CA SER A 230 6.12 20.06 25.03
C SER A 230 6.20 18.53 24.98
N GLU A 231 6.45 17.86 26.11
CA GLU A 231 6.47 16.40 26.20
C GLU A 231 5.07 15.79 26.05
N GLN A 232 4.05 16.46 26.60
CA GLN A 232 2.65 16.06 26.47
C GLN A 232 2.14 16.18 25.02
N ASP A 233 2.48 17.25 24.30
CA ASP A 233 2.12 17.43 22.90
C ASP A 233 2.73 16.34 22.00
N VAL A 234 4.02 16.00 22.21
CA VAL A 234 4.69 14.94 21.45
C VAL A 234 4.06 13.57 21.74
N SER A 235 3.74 13.27 23.01
CA SER A 235 3.07 12.02 23.38
C SER A 235 1.69 11.89 22.72
N SER A 236 0.90 12.97 22.70
CA SER A 236 -0.43 12.97 22.08
C SER A 236 -0.40 12.74 20.56
N HIS A 237 0.66 13.21 19.89
CA HIS A 237 0.87 12.98 18.47
C HIS A 237 1.33 11.55 18.16
N ILE A 238 2.17 10.96 19.00
CA ILE A 238 2.57 9.55 18.86
C ILE A 238 1.35 8.63 19.02
N ASP A 239 0.51 8.86 20.04
CA ASP A 239 -0.72 8.08 20.25
C ASP A 239 -1.70 8.24 19.09
N SER A 240 -1.83 9.45 18.54
CA SER A 240 -2.67 9.72 17.37
C SER A 240 -2.16 8.99 16.11
N THR A 241 -0.85 8.97 15.87
CA THR A 241 -0.25 8.24 14.73
C THR A 241 -0.26 6.72 14.90
N GLN A 242 -0.10 6.19 16.11
CA GLN A 242 -0.26 4.76 16.38
C GLN A 242 -1.71 4.30 16.23
N THR A 243 -2.69 5.12 16.62
CA THR A 243 -4.12 4.83 16.42
C THR A 243 -4.48 4.76 14.93
N VAL A 244 -3.87 5.60 14.10
CA VAL A 244 -4.03 5.56 12.63
C VAL A 244 -3.34 4.34 12.00
N LEU A 245 -2.15 3.95 12.50
CA LEU A 245 -1.43 2.76 12.02
C LEU A 245 -2.09 1.43 12.40
N VAL A 246 -2.77 1.35 13.54
CA VAL A 246 -3.55 0.16 13.95
C VAL A 246 -4.86 0.03 13.14
N GLN A 247 -5.38 1.12 12.57
CA GLN A 247 -6.53 1.11 11.66
C GLN A 247 -6.16 0.89 10.18
N ALA A 248 -4.88 0.88 9.82
CA ALA A 248 -4.44 0.42 8.50
C ALA A 248 -4.53 -1.12 8.45
N HIS A 249 -5.74 -1.61 8.16
CA HIS A 249 -6.00 -3.03 7.88
C HIS A 249 -4.97 -3.61 6.89
N PRO A 250 -4.61 -4.90 7.02
CA PRO A 250 -3.80 -5.56 6.02
C PRO A 250 -4.56 -5.48 4.69
N VAL A 251 -3.90 -4.96 3.65
CA VAL A 251 -4.39 -5.01 2.27
C VAL A 251 -4.49 -6.48 1.90
N ARG A 252 -5.66 -7.07 2.19
CA ARG A 252 -6.07 -8.36 1.68
C ARG A 252 -6.23 -8.17 0.20
N VAL A 253 -5.29 -8.69 -0.58
CA VAL A 253 -5.38 -8.78 -2.03
C VAL A 253 -6.62 -9.61 -2.35
N GLN A 254 -7.77 -8.96 -2.50
CA GLN A 254 -8.94 -9.55 -3.13
C GLN A 254 -8.71 -9.45 -4.63
N VAL A 255 -8.36 -10.59 -5.23
CA VAL A 255 -8.45 -10.79 -6.67
C VAL A 255 -9.94 -10.78 -7.01
N ASN A 256 -10.49 -9.60 -7.27
CA ASN A 256 -11.87 -9.43 -7.70
C ASN A 256 -11.90 -9.46 -9.23
N HIS A 257 -12.36 -10.58 -9.78
CA HIS A 257 -12.75 -10.66 -11.19
C HIS A 257 -14.10 -9.96 -11.36
N HIS A 258 -14.09 -8.76 -11.95
CA HIS A 258 -15.27 -8.24 -12.64
C HIS A 258 -14.90 -7.41 -13.88
N PRO A 259 -15.76 -7.40 -14.91
CA PRO A 259 -15.39 -7.01 -16.27
C PRO A 259 -15.42 -5.50 -16.47
N GLN A 260 -14.62 -5.09 -17.44
CA GLN A 260 -14.40 -3.72 -17.91
C GLN A 260 -15.71 -2.95 -18.15
N SER A 261 -15.83 -1.79 -17.50
CA SER A 261 -16.75 -0.73 -17.90
C SER A 261 -15.93 0.41 -18.50
N ALA A 262 -16.28 0.75 -19.73
CA ALA A 262 -15.67 1.73 -20.63
C ALA A 262 -15.32 3.08 -20.00
N PHE A 263 -14.05 3.47 -20.09
CA PHE A 263 -13.63 4.87 -19.99
C PHE A 263 -13.74 5.53 -21.38
N LYS A 264 -14.57 6.56 -21.48
CA LYS A 264 -14.58 7.51 -22.62
C LYS A 264 -13.45 8.54 -22.42
N PRO A 265 -12.64 8.86 -23.44
CA PRO A 265 -11.62 9.90 -23.32
C PRO A 265 -12.25 11.30 -23.33
N ILE A 266 -11.78 12.16 -22.44
CA ILE A 266 -12.03 13.60 -22.44
C ILE A 266 -11.12 14.22 -23.52
N LYS A 267 -11.71 15.00 -24.43
CA LYS A 267 -10.96 15.78 -25.43
C LYS A 267 -10.25 16.96 -24.74
N PRO A 268 -9.01 17.30 -25.14
CA PRO A 268 -8.39 18.54 -24.71
C PRO A 268 -9.04 19.75 -25.40
N GLU A 269 -9.35 20.77 -24.61
CA GLU A 269 -9.56 22.15 -25.08
C GLU A 269 -8.31 22.61 -25.83
N GLN A 270 -8.51 23.15 -27.03
CA GLN A 270 -7.52 23.93 -27.75
C GLN A 270 -7.83 25.41 -27.52
N ASP A 271 -6.78 26.17 -27.19
CA ASP A 271 -6.73 27.64 -27.26
C ASP A 271 -7.05 28.16 -28.67
#